data_AF-A0A1S1HFT4-F1
#
_entry.id   AF-A0A1S1HFT4-F1
#
_cell.length_a   1.000
_cell.length_b   1.000
_cell.length_c   1.000
_cell.angle_alpha   90.00
_cell.angle_beta   90.00
_cell.angle_gamma   90.00
#
_symmetry.space_group_name_H-M   'P 1'
#
loop_
_entity.id
_entity.type
_entity.pdbx_description
1 polymer ?
#
loop_
_entity_poly.entity_id
_entity_poly.type
_entity_poly.pdbx_seq_one_letter_code
_entity_poly.pdbx_strand_id
1 'polypeptide(L)'
;MLEEFRQAPLCMELDLDTYEGHWSHVARFRGENGWLLGAEATLESATEIYRTVIVAACDEWENPIPAFQAANLLKCSWSDLGPCFEHPPELLDELLCEEEGQVYARWQRETNSALQRHLIATDERVAAVEARARMATDRLMRQINDLRRRRRFPELTVEARSIFDKLIADLDAESDAIFEDSRAEVAQIRSNATRLEEALWRREEVIIEVEPIFVVRWHGVGAIRPRNPLAPEHGAGGASLRRVQGKELRLHEERRAKEARERARLVEQARKKAEAEAAVQKEREQLALGFGKPASQNSDRNDLHKASPILQKLAVSVKQPTPELSVPVMPSAPLTIIEPLPPANGKIAVERDMLMDMLAALDAKGQRFFSGSPKYRRYQEQRADLVRRIALLDGSTVPASETSPQSVELSRTDLEAPPSGAWPAERVALLQKLWTQGASAAEIGKQLGGVSRNAVIGKAKRLGLPMQSQAELSARHTLENGLTTAP
;
A
#
# COMPACT_ATOMS: atom_id res chain seq x y z
N MET A 1 -11.71 -35.99 3.19
CA MET A 1 -12.80 -36.73 3.88
C MET A 1 -13.95 -35.80 4.25
N LEU A 2 -14.22 -34.75 3.45
CA LEU A 2 -15.30 -33.78 3.69
C LEU A 2 -15.89 -33.21 2.37
N GLU A 3 -16.12 -34.06 1.36
CA GLU A 3 -16.66 -33.62 0.05
C GLU A 3 -18.20 -33.64 -0.05
N GLU A 4 -18.92 -34.18 0.95
CA GLU A 4 -20.39 -34.38 0.89
C GLU A 4 -21.24 -33.28 1.58
N PHE A 5 -20.64 -32.19 2.08
CA PHE A 5 -21.25 -31.28 3.08
C PHE A 5 -22.03 -30.07 2.56
N ARG A 6 -22.56 -30.11 1.33
CA ARG A 6 -22.80 -28.87 0.58
C ARG A 6 -23.98 -27.97 0.97
N GLN A 7 -25.00 -28.36 1.77
CA GLN A 7 -26.21 -27.50 1.86
C GLN A 7 -26.99 -27.44 3.18
N ALA A 8 -26.60 -28.14 4.26
CA ALA A 8 -27.30 -28.03 5.55
C ALA A 8 -26.30 -27.93 6.72
N PRO A 9 -26.55 -27.05 7.71
CA PRO A 9 -25.72 -27.00 8.91
C PRO A 9 -25.81 -28.35 9.65
N LEU A 10 -24.68 -28.84 10.15
CA LEU A 10 -24.63 -30.09 10.93
C LEU A 10 -24.19 -29.80 12.36
N CYS A 11 -24.71 -30.57 13.31
CA CYS A 11 -24.19 -30.61 14.67
C CYS A 11 -23.09 -31.67 14.76
N MET A 12 -22.03 -31.39 15.50
CA MET A 12 -21.00 -32.37 15.86
C MET A 12 -20.49 -32.14 17.28
N GLU A 13 -20.04 -33.20 17.92
CA GLU A 13 -19.28 -33.13 19.16
C GLU A 13 -17.78 -33.23 18.84
N LEU A 14 -16.98 -32.30 19.37
CA LEU A 14 -15.54 -32.29 19.21
C LEU A 14 -14.90 -32.87 20.48
N ASP A 15 -14.14 -33.95 20.32
CA ASP A 15 -13.31 -34.48 21.39
C ASP A 15 -12.00 -33.70 21.47
N LEU A 16 -11.94 -32.76 22.41
CA LEU A 16 -10.80 -31.88 22.62
C LEU A 16 -9.62 -32.58 23.30
N ASP A 17 -9.81 -33.79 23.86
CA ASP A 17 -8.73 -34.55 24.48
C ASP A 17 -7.86 -35.30 23.45
N THR A 18 -8.35 -35.43 22.21
CA THR A 18 -7.62 -36.00 21.06
C THR A 18 -6.70 -34.98 20.36
N TYR A 19 -6.70 -33.70 20.79
CA TYR A 19 -5.80 -32.69 20.24
C TYR A 19 -4.32 -32.95 20.62
N GLU A 20 -3.46 -33.14 19.62
CA GLU A 20 -2.03 -33.46 19.82
C GLU A 20 -1.16 -32.28 20.29
N GLY A 21 -1.66 -31.05 20.23
CA GLY A 21 -0.89 -29.85 20.60
C GLY A 21 -0.95 -29.50 22.09
N HIS A 22 -0.44 -28.32 22.45
CA HIS A 22 -0.50 -27.85 23.84
C HIS A 22 -1.95 -27.63 24.28
N TRP A 23 -2.35 -28.19 25.43
CA TRP A 23 -3.73 -28.17 25.94
C TRP A 23 -4.35 -26.77 26.04
N SER A 24 -3.54 -25.72 26.24
CA SER A 24 -4.02 -24.34 26.30
C SER A 24 -4.62 -23.83 24.98
N HIS A 25 -4.32 -24.48 23.85
CA HIS A 25 -4.86 -24.11 22.54
C HIS A 25 -6.35 -24.42 22.42
N VAL A 26 -6.82 -25.46 23.10
CA VAL A 26 -8.21 -25.93 23.06
C VAL A 26 -8.95 -25.72 24.38
N ALA A 27 -8.25 -25.27 25.43
CA ALA A 27 -8.82 -25.09 26.76
C ALA A 27 -10.04 -24.16 26.80
N ARG A 28 -10.07 -23.14 25.93
CA ARG A 28 -11.19 -22.19 25.82
C ARG A 28 -12.47 -22.85 25.29
N PHE A 29 -12.38 -23.94 24.53
CA PHE A 29 -13.51 -24.54 23.82
C PHE A 29 -14.19 -25.66 24.62
N ARG A 30 -13.70 -25.98 25.83
CA ARG A 30 -14.25 -27.07 26.66
C ARG A 30 -15.56 -26.68 27.30
N GLY A 31 -16.61 -27.47 27.07
CA GLY A 31 -17.96 -27.19 27.57
C GLY A 31 -18.64 -26.01 26.88
N GLU A 32 -17.99 -25.44 25.87
CA GLU A 32 -18.55 -24.41 25.02
C GLU A 32 -19.15 -25.05 23.78
N ASN A 33 -20.03 -24.32 23.13
CA ASN A 33 -20.59 -24.64 21.84
C ASN A 33 -20.56 -23.40 20.97
N GLY A 34 -20.57 -23.62 19.67
CA GLY A 34 -20.44 -22.53 18.73
C GLY A 34 -20.57 -23.00 17.30
N TRP A 35 -20.22 -22.12 16.39
CA TRP A 35 -20.25 -22.40 14.97
C TRP A 35 -18.85 -22.37 14.37
N LEU A 36 -18.65 -23.22 13.38
CA LEU A 36 -17.40 -23.37 12.63
C LEU A 36 -17.73 -23.49 11.15
N LEU A 37 -17.13 -22.62 10.37
CA LEU A 37 -17.25 -22.58 8.92
C LEU A 37 -15.86 -22.76 8.32
N GLY A 38 -15.72 -23.74 7.44
CA GLY A 38 -14.52 -23.93 6.63
C GLY A 38 -14.80 -23.59 5.18
N ALA A 39 -13.91 -22.82 4.56
CA ALA A 39 -13.99 -22.49 3.14
C ALA A 39 -12.65 -22.71 2.44
N GLU A 40 -12.70 -23.07 1.16
CA GLU A 40 -11.54 -23.08 0.28
C GLU A 40 -11.40 -21.70 -0.37
N ALA A 41 -10.27 -21.04 -0.12
CA ALA A 41 -9.88 -19.82 -0.80
C ALA A 41 -8.92 -20.18 -1.93
N THR A 42 -9.35 -19.92 -3.16
CA THR A 42 -8.54 -20.06 -4.37
C THR A 42 -8.12 -18.69 -4.85
N LEU A 43 -6.82 -18.48 -4.95
CA LEU A 43 -6.19 -17.29 -5.52
C LEU A 43 -5.71 -17.68 -6.91
N GLU A 44 -6.36 -17.16 -7.94
CA GLU A 44 -5.98 -17.38 -9.32
C GLU A 44 -5.27 -16.14 -9.85
N SER A 45 -4.04 -16.35 -10.32
CA SER A 45 -3.25 -15.38 -11.07
C SER A 45 -3.06 -15.90 -12.50
N ALA A 46 -2.63 -15.04 -13.42
CA ALA A 46 -2.40 -15.40 -14.83
C ALA A 46 -1.44 -16.59 -15.06
N THR A 47 -0.67 -16.99 -14.05
CA THR A 47 0.35 -18.06 -14.15
C THR A 47 0.24 -19.15 -13.10
N GLU A 48 -0.48 -18.92 -12.00
CA GLU A 48 -0.45 -19.78 -10.81
C GLU A 48 -1.81 -19.79 -10.12
N ILE A 49 -2.18 -20.97 -9.61
CA ILE A 49 -3.36 -21.17 -8.77
C ILE A 49 -2.87 -21.57 -7.39
N TYR A 50 -3.20 -20.76 -6.38
CA TYR A 50 -2.91 -21.05 -4.98
C TYR A 50 -4.20 -21.37 -4.24
N ARG A 51 -4.24 -22.50 -3.55
CA ARG A 51 -5.42 -22.93 -2.77
C ARG A 51 -5.05 -23.03 -1.30
N THR A 52 -5.90 -22.48 -0.45
CA THR A 52 -5.75 -22.57 1.01
C THR A 52 -7.11 -22.73 1.66
N VAL A 53 -7.16 -23.42 2.79
CA VAL A 53 -8.37 -23.49 3.61
C VAL A 53 -8.35 -22.32 4.59
N ILE A 54 -9.46 -21.60 4.67
CA ILE A 54 -9.72 -20.58 5.69
C ILE A 54 -10.86 -21.02 6.60
N VAL A 55 -10.84 -20.52 7.84
CA VAL A 55 -11.73 -20.97 8.90
C VAL A 55 -12.29 -19.75 9.62
N ALA A 56 -13.61 -19.68 9.72
CA ALA A 56 -14.33 -18.70 10.52
C ALA A 56 -15.08 -19.44 11.64
N ALA A 57 -15.06 -18.89 12.86
CA ALA A 57 -15.77 -19.48 13.99
C ALA A 57 -16.27 -18.42 14.96
N CYS A 58 -17.38 -18.73 15.62
CA CYS A 58 -17.92 -17.95 16.73
C CYS A 58 -18.43 -18.88 17.83
N ASP A 59 -18.53 -18.36 19.05
CA ASP A 59 -19.19 -19.07 20.16
C ASP A 59 -20.72 -18.92 20.11
N GLU A 60 -21.43 -19.51 21.08
CA GLU A 60 -22.89 -19.48 21.15
C GLU A 60 -23.49 -18.08 21.33
N TRP A 61 -22.69 -17.11 21.79
CA TRP A 61 -23.10 -15.72 21.96
C TRP A 61 -22.65 -14.83 20.81
N GLU A 62 -22.27 -15.43 19.68
CA GLU A 62 -21.78 -14.72 18.50
C GLU A 62 -20.53 -13.87 18.80
N ASN A 63 -19.66 -14.29 19.73
CA ASN A 63 -18.34 -13.68 19.84
C ASN A 63 -17.39 -14.33 18.83
N PRO A 64 -16.58 -13.54 18.11
CA PRO A 64 -15.66 -14.07 17.13
C PRO A 64 -14.52 -14.86 17.80
N ILE A 65 -14.25 -16.05 17.27
CA ILE A 65 -13.10 -16.87 17.63
C ILE A 65 -12.02 -16.60 16.58
N PRO A 66 -10.81 -16.17 16.98
CA PRO A 66 -9.73 -15.94 16.03
C PRO A 66 -9.42 -17.18 15.19
N ALA A 67 -9.22 -17.03 13.88
CA ALA A 67 -9.03 -18.15 12.96
C ALA A 67 -7.89 -19.10 13.34
N PHE A 68 -6.79 -18.58 13.92
CA PHE A 68 -5.68 -19.42 14.40
C PHE A 68 -6.09 -20.36 15.55
N GLN A 69 -7.09 -19.97 16.37
CA GLN A 69 -7.65 -20.81 17.42
C GLN A 69 -8.68 -21.77 16.85
N ALA A 70 -9.55 -21.28 15.96
CA ALA A 70 -10.55 -22.08 15.27
C ALA A 70 -9.93 -23.23 14.44
N ALA A 71 -8.78 -22.98 13.80
CA ALA A 71 -8.02 -23.99 13.07
C ALA A 71 -7.52 -25.15 13.94
N ASN A 72 -7.46 -25.00 15.27
CA ASN A 72 -7.14 -26.11 16.18
C ASN A 72 -8.31 -27.08 16.33
N LEU A 73 -9.56 -26.60 16.19
CA LEU A 73 -10.75 -27.45 16.24
C LEU A 73 -10.77 -28.45 15.09
N LEU A 74 -10.27 -28.07 13.91
CA LEU A 74 -10.10 -28.97 12.76
C LEU A 74 -9.11 -30.11 12.98
N LYS A 75 -8.26 -30.01 14.01
CA LYS A 75 -7.28 -31.03 14.37
C LYS A 75 -7.81 -31.99 15.44
N CYS A 76 -9.01 -31.76 15.96
CA CYS A 76 -9.65 -32.64 16.94
C CYS A 76 -10.47 -33.71 16.21
N SER A 77 -10.63 -34.88 16.83
CA SER A 77 -11.61 -35.87 16.36
C SER A 77 -13.02 -35.39 16.70
N TRP A 78 -14.00 -35.86 15.93
CA TRP A 78 -15.41 -35.52 16.11
C TRP A 78 -16.27 -36.77 16.19
N SER A 79 -17.40 -36.66 16.90
CA SER A 79 -18.46 -37.67 17.07
C SER A 79 -19.84 -37.04 16.88
N ASP A 80 -20.88 -37.89 16.81
CA ASP A 80 -22.30 -37.50 16.81
C ASP A 80 -22.69 -36.46 15.75
N LEU A 81 -22.26 -36.71 14.52
CA LEU A 81 -22.61 -35.89 13.37
C LEU A 81 -24.11 -36.05 13.03
N GLY A 82 -24.89 -34.97 13.16
CA GLY A 82 -26.33 -34.97 12.92
C GLY A 82 -26.82 -33.69 12.22
N PRO A 83 -28.05 -33.69 11.69
CA PRO A 83 -28.64 -32.48 11.10
C PRO A 83 -28.85 -31.41 12.17
N CYS A 84 -28.38 -30.19 11.91
CA CYS A 84 -28.68 -29.03 12.75
C CYS A 84 -29.94 -28.34 12.23
N PHE A 85 -30.88 -28.04 13.12
CA PHE A 85 -32.10 -27.31 12.79
C PHE A 85 -32.00 -25.81 13.11
N GLU A 86 -30.86 -25.37 13.65
CA GLU A 86 -30.58 -23.97 13.91
C GLU A 86 -29.90 -23.32 12.70
N HIS A 87 -30.17 -22.02 12.50
CA HIS A 87 -29.56 -21.26 11.43
C HIS A 87 -28.17 -20.76 11.87
N PRO A 88 -27.14 -20.86 11.01
CA PRO A 88 -25.84 -20.28 11.30
C PRO A 88 -25.92 -18.74 11.42
N PRO A 89 -25.16 -18.13 12.34
CA PRO A 89 -25.11 -16.68 12.50
C PRO A 89 -24.54 -15.96 11.27
N GLU A 90 -25.07 -14.77 10.95
CA GLU A 90 -24.56 -13.92 9.86
C GLU A 90 -23.11 -13.48 10.10
N LEU A 91 -22.67 -13.44 11.36
CA LEU A 91 -21.30 -13.11 11.75
C LEU A 91 -20.25 -14.03 11.10
N LEU A 92 -20.58 -15.30 10.81
CA LEU A 92 -19.64 -16.22 10.17
C LEU A 92 -19.23 -15.74 8.78
N ASP A 93 -20.14 -15.12 8.04
CA ASP A 93 -19.86 -14.57 6.71
C ASP A 93 -19.00 -13.31 6.80
N GLU A 94 -19.21 -12.47 7.83
CA GLU A 94 -18.37 -11.31 8.11
C GLU A 94 -16.93 -11.76 8.44
N LEU A 95 -16.79 -12.74 9.34
CA LEU A 95 -15.49 -13.30 9.70
C LEU A 95 -14.81 -13.99 8.51
N LEU A 96 -15.57 -14.67 7.65
CA LEU A 96 -15.02 -15.28 6.44
C LEU A 96 -14.50 -14.22 5.46
N CYS A 97 -15.20 -13.08 5.33
CA CYS A 97 -14.76 -11.95 4.53
C CYS A 97 -13.48 -11.30 5.10
N GLU A 98 -13.36 -11.21 6.42
CA GLU A 98 -12.13 -10.77 7.08
C GLU A 98 -10.96 -11.71 6.80
N GLU A 99 -11.17 -13.02 6.91
CA GLU A 99 -10.13 -14.03 6.64
C GLU A 99 -9.73 -14.07 5.16
N GLU A 100 -10.68 -13.87 4.23
CA GLU A 100 -10.38 -13.65 2.81
C GLU A 100 -9.42 -12.47 2.62
N GLY A 101 -9.73 -11.33 3.25
CA GLY A 101 -8.86 -10.16 3.25
C GLY A 101 -7.48 -10.42 3.86
N GLN A 102 -7.40 -11.26 4.90
CA GLN A 102 -6.14 -11.68 5.50
C GLN A 102 -5.30 -12.58 4.58
N VAL A 103 -5.94 -13.49 3.84
CA VAL A 103 -5.24 -14.32 2.83
C VAL A 103 -4.66 -13.44 1.74
N TYR A 104 -5.45 -12.51 1.21
CA TYR A 104 -4.96 -11.55 0.22
C TYR A 104 -3.79 -10.73 0.75
N ALA A 105 -3.92 -10.18 1.96
CA ALA A 105 -2.88 -9.37 2.57
C ALA A 105 -1.60 -10.19 2.84
N ARG A 106 -1.71 -11.47 3.18
CA ARG A 106 -0.57 -12.38 3.34
C ARG A 106 0.13 -12.60 2.00
N TRP A 107 -0.63 -12.97 0.97
CA TRP A 107 -0.11 -13.15 -0.38
C TRP A 107 0.61 -11.88 -0.87
N GLN A 108 0.00 -10.71 -0.70
CA GLN A 108 0.58 -9.43 -1.12
C GLN A 108 1.89 -9.12 -0.36
N ARG A 109 1.95 -9.39 0.95
CA ARG A 109 3.18 -9.23 1.73
C ARG A 109 4.28 -10.16 1.27
N GLU A 110 3.96 -11.41 0.94
CA GLU A 110 4.92 -12.38 0.43
C GLU A 110 5.47 -11.95 -0.94
N THR A 111 4.61 -11.52 -1.86
CA THR A 111 4.99 -10.98 -3.17
C THR A 111 5.88 -9.75 -3.03
N ASN A 112 5.50 -8.78 -2.21
CA ASN A 112 6.31 -7.58 -1.96
C ASN A 112 7.67 -7.92 -1.33
N SER A 113 7.70 -8.89 -0.41
CA SER A 113 8.94 -9.35 0.21
C SER A 113 9.84 -10.10 -0.78
N ALA A 114 9.27 -10.83 -1.73
CA ALA A 114 10.01 -11.44 -2.83
C ALA A 114 10.61 -10.37 -3.75
N LEU A 115 9.81 -9.39 -4.17
CA LEU A 115 10.27 -8.26 -4.99
C LEU A 115 11.43 -7.51 -4.31
N GLN A 116 11.27 -7.19 -3.02
CA GLN A 116 12.32 -6.51 -2.25
C GLN A 116 13.61 -7.32 -2.16
N ARG A 117 13.52 -8.65 -1.95
CA ARG A 117 14.70 -9.53 -1.97
C ARG A 117 15.40 -9.53 -3.33
N HIS A 118 14.63 -9.51 -4.42
CA HIS A 118 15.19 -9.42 -5.76
C HIS A 118 15.92 -8.09 -6.00
N LEU A 119 15.33 -6.97 -5.60
CA LEU A 119 15.95 -5.63 -5.72
C LEU A 119 17.28 -5.56 -4.96
N ILE A 120 17.30 -6.02 -3.70
CA ILE A 120 18.52 -6.05 -2.89
C ILE A 120 19.60 -6.91 -3.57
N ALA A 121 19.24 -8.10 -4.04
CA ALA A 121 20.19 -8.99 -4.72
C ALA A 121 20.72 -8.38 -6.02
N THR A 122 19.91 -7.60 -6.75
CA THR A 122 20.37 -6.91 -7.97
C THR A 122 21.33 -5.78 -7.65
N ASP A 123 21.07 -4.99 -6.61
CA ASP A 123 21.95 -3.92 -6.16
C ASP A 123 23.29 -4.47 -5.69
N GLU A 124 23.28 -5.56 -4.91
CA GLU A 124 24.51 -6.25 -4.48
C GLU A 124 25.34 -6.74 -5.66
N ARG A 125 24.69 -7.29 -6.70
CA ARG A 125 25.38 -7.73 -7.92
C ARG A 125 25.98 -6.55 -8.70
N VAL A 126 25.25 -5.45 -8.85
CA VAL A 126 25.76 -4.23 -9.49
C VAL A 126 26.95 -3.68 -8.71
N ALA A 127 26.83 -3.58 -7.38
CA ALA A 127 27.91 -3.11 -6.52
C ALA A 127 29.16 -3.99 -6.63
N ALA A 128 29.00 -5.31 -6.76
CA ALA A 128 30.13 -6.24 -6.95
C ALA A 128 30.85 -6.04 -8.30
N VAL A 129 30.11 -5.77 -9.38
CA VAL A 129 30.69 -5.42 -10.69
C VAL A 129 31.45 -4.10 -10.60
N GLU A 130 30.82 -3.06 -10.05
CA GLU A 130 31.45 -1.75 -9.91
C GLU A 130 32.69 -1.80 -9.01
N ALA A 131 32.67 -2.57 -7.92
CA ALA A 131 33.82 -2.74 -7.05
C ALA A 131 35.00 -3.41 -7.78
N ARG A 132 34.73 -4.48 -8.55
CA ARG A 132 35.76 -5.14 -9.38
C ARG A 132 36.35 -4.16 -10.40
N ALA A 133 35.51 -3.40 -11.09
CA ALA A 133 35.93 -2.39 -12.06
C ALA A 133 36.82 -1.32 -11.43
N ARG A 134 36.40 -0.76 -10.29
CA ARG A 134 37.16 0.25 -9.52
C ARG A 134 38.53 -0.29 -9.08
N MET A 135 38.59 -1.52 -8.57
CA MET A 135 39.86 -2.12 -8.16
C MET A 135 40.83 -2.32 -9.33
N ALA A 136 40.31 -2.71 -10.49
CA ALA A 136 41.10 -2.92 -11.69
C ALA A 136 41.63 -1.58 -12.25
N THR A 137 40.76 -0.56 -12.34
CA THR A 137 41.15 0.77 -12.81
C THR A 137 42.14 1.45 -11.86
N ASP A 138 41.95 1.33 -10.53
CA ASP A 138 42.92 1.84 -9.54
C ASP A 138 44.30 1.16 -9.64
N ARG A 139 44.35 -0.12 -10.06
CA ARG A 139 45.61 -0.82 -10.32
C ARG A 139 46.29 -0.27 -11.57
N LEU A 140 45.55 -0.13 -12.68
CA LEU A 140 46.08 0.41 -13.93
C LEU A 140 46.54 1.86 -13.76
N MET A 141 45.76 2.69 -13.06
CA MET A 141 46.10 4.09 -12.78
C MET A 141 47.42 4.22 -12.01
N ARG A 142 47.69 3.30 -11.07
CA ARG A 142 48.98 3.24 -10.36
C ARG A 142 50.14 2.90 -11.29
N GLN A 143 49.96 1.94 -12.20
CA GLN A 143 50.97 1.57 -13.20
C GLN A 143 51.24 2.73 -14.17
N ILE A 144 50.18 3.34 -14.70
CA ILE A 144 50.27 4.52 -15.57
C ILE A 144 51.03 5.65 -14.88
N ASN A 145 50.71 5.93 -13.61
CA ASN A 145 51.39 6.97 -12.85
C ASN A 145 52.88 6.66 -12.61
N ASP A 146 53.24 5.40 -12.39
CA ASP A 146 54.64 4.98 -12.28
C ASP A 146 55.38 5.14 -13.62
N LEU A 147 54.79 4.70 -14.73
CA LEU A 147 55.36 4.90 -16.07
C LEU A 147 55.52 6.39 -16.41
N ARG A 148 54.52 7.22 -16.09
CA ARG A 148 54.57 8.68 -16.27
C ARG A 148 55.68 9.32 -15.42
N ARG A 149 55.96 8.79 -14.22
CA ARG A 149 57.12 9.24 -13.40
C ARG A 149 58.44 8.86 -14.05
N ARG A 150 58.60 7.61 -14.50
CA ARG A 150 59.84 7.12 -15.16
C ARG A 150 60.13 7.84 -16.47
N ARG A 151 59.10 8.15 -17.26
CA ARG A 151 59.21 8.91 -18.51
C ARG A 151 59.78 10.32 -18.31
N ARG A 152 59.56 10.95 -17.14
CA ARG A 152 60.04 12.30 -16.82
C ARG A 152 61.54 12.36 -16.47
N PHE A 153 62.24 11.23 -16.44
CA PHE A 153 63.66 11.22 -16.10
C PHE A 153 64.50 11.95 -17.18
N PRO A 154 65.40 12.88 -16.80
CA PRO A 154 66.09 13.75 -17.76
C PRO A 154 67.00 13.00 -18.74
N GLU A 155 67.67 11.94 -18.28
CA GLU A 155 68.71 11.21 -19.02
C GLU A 155 68.17 10.11 -19.95
N LEU A 156 66.86 10.06 -20.16
CA LEU A 156 66.21 9.01 -20.93
C LEU A 156 66.26 9.27 -22.45
N THR A 157 66.64 8.25 -23.24
CA THR A 157 66.67 8.34 -24.71
C THR A 157 65.28 8.55 -25.32
N VAL A 158 65.23 9.13 -26.53
CA VAL A 158 63.97 9.37 -27.26
C VAL A 158 63.23 8.05 -27.54
N GLU A 159 63.96 6.99 -27.90
CA GLU A 159 63.40 5.67 -28.14
C GLU A 159 62.75 5.09 -26.88
N ALA A 160 63.44 5.17 -25.73
CA ALA A 160 62.88 4.70 -24.45
C ALA A 160 61.65 5.51 -24.01
N ARG A 161 61.59 6.82 -24.28
CA ARG A 161 60.38 7.63 -24.04
C ARG A 161 59.21 7.16 -24.91
N SER A 162 59.47 6.82 -26.17
CA SER A 162 58.43 6.33 -27.09
C SER A 162 57.85 4.97 -26.65
N ILE A 163 58.68 4.11 -26.03
CA ILE A 163 58.24 2.84 -25.46
C ILE A 163 57.30 3.10 -24.27
N PHE A 164 57.65 4.01 -23.36
CA PHE A 164 56.75 4.37 -22.24
C PHE A 164 55.43 4.99 -22.71
N ASP A 165 55.45 5.81 -23.75
CA ASP A 165 54.23 6.40 -24.30
C ASP A 165 53.30 5.34 -24.91
N LYS A 166 53.85 4.34 -25.60
CA LYS A 166 53.07 3.18 -26.09
C LYS A 166 52.47 2.39 -24.92
N LEU A 167 53.26 2.05 -23.91
CA LEU A 167 52.78 1.30 -22.74
C LEU A 167 51.69 2.06 -21.97
N ILE A 168 51.81 3.39 -21.85
CA ILE A 168 50.76 4.21 -21.22
C ILE A 168 49.48 4.16 -22.06
N ALA A 169 49.58 4.31 -23.38
CA ALA A 169 48.43 4.24 -24.27
C ALA A 169 47.73 2.86 -24.23
N ASP A 170 48.52 1.77 -24.17
CA ASP A 170 47.99 0.41 -24.05
C ASP A 170 47.23 0.21 -22.73
N LEU A 171 47.76 0.71 -21.60
CA LEU A 171 47.08 0.63 -20.30
C LEU A 171 45.86 1.55 -20.19
N ASP A 172 45.90 2.74 -20.81
CA ASP A 172 44.74 3.63 -20.89
C ASP A 172 43.62 2.95 -21.72
N ALA A 173 43.96 2.29 -22.83
CA ALA A 173 43.01 1.52 -23.64
C ALA A 173 42.45 0.30 -22.89
N GLU A 174 43.26 -0.40 -22.10
CA GLU A 174 42.80 -1.49 -21.23
C GLU A 174 41.82 -0.98 -20.15
N SER A 175 42.08 0.20 -19.58
CA SER A 175 41.16 0.83 -18.63
C SER A 175 39.80 1.15 -19.28
N ASP A 176 39.80 1.74 -20.47
CA ASP A 176 38.57 2.04 -21.22
C ASP A 176 37.79 0.77 -21.56
N ALA A 177 38.47 -0.31 -21.93
CA ALA A 177 37.84 -1.61 -22.16
C ALA A 177 37.16 -2.16 -20.89
N ILE A 178 37.82 -2.09 -19.73
CA ILE A 178 37.24 -2.50 -18.44
C ILE A 178 35.98 -1.68 -18.11
N PHE A 179 35.98 -0.37 -18.40
CA PHE A 179 34.81 0.48 -18.18
C PHE A 179 33.62 0.06 -19.05
N GLU A 180 33.84 -0.16 -20.34
CA GLU A 180 32.77 -0.58 -21.24
C GLU A 180 32.24 -1.98 -20.92
N ASP A 181 33.13 -2.93 -20.59
CA ASP A 181 32.73 -4.28 -20.16
C ASP A 181 31.89 -4.24 -18.88
N SER A 182 32.33 -3.46 -17.89
CA SER A 182 31.61 -3.32 -16.62
C SER A 182 30.25 -2.64 -16.83
N ARG A 183 30.18 -1.65 -17.72
CA ARG A 183 28.92 -0.96 -18.07
C ARG A 183 27.95 -1.90 -18.78
N ALA A 184 28.45 -2.73 -19.70
CA ALA A 184 27.66 -3.74 -20.39
C ALA A 184 27.12 -4.79 -19.42
N GLU A 185 27.95 -5.29 -18.49
CA GLU A 185 27.54 -6.26 -17.46
C GLU A 185 26.45 -5.67 -16.55
N VAL A 186 26.60 -4.43 -16.08
CA VAL A 186 25.58 -3.73 -15.28
C VAL A 186 24.28 -3.53 -16.06
N ALA A 187 24.36 -3.15 -17.34
CA ALA A 187 23.19 -3.01 -18.20
C ALA A 187 22.43 -4.34 -18.35
N GLN A 188 23.16 -5.46 -18.51
CA GLN A 188 22.57 -6.78 -18.59
C GLN A 188 21.91 -7.20 -17.27
N ILE A 189 22.55 -6.94 -16.12
CA ILE A 189 21.98 -7.23 -14.80
C ILE A 189 20.66 -6.46 -14.62
N ARG A 190 20.64 -5.17 -14.96
CA ARG A 190 19.44 -4.33 -14.87
C ARG A 190 18.33 -4.78 -15.82
N SER A 191 18.65 -5.12 -17.06
CA SER A 191 17.65 -5.63 -18.02
C SER A 191 17.02 -6.95 -17.55
N ASN A 192 17.83 -7.85 -17.00
CA ASN A 192 17.33 -9.09 -16.41
C ASN A 192 16.43 -8.81 -15.18
N ALA A 193 16.79 -7.81 -14.36
CA ALA A 193 15.98 -7.40 -13.21
C ALA A 193 14.62 -6.85 -13.65
N THR A 194 14.59 -5.91 -14.60
CA THR A 194 13.34 -5.36 -15.14
C THR A 194 12.43 -6.44 -15.73
N ARG A 195 12.99 -7.43 -16.45
CA ARG A 195 12.19 -8.54 -16.99
C ARG A 195 11.54 -9.38 -15.89
N LEU A 196 12.25 -9.61 -14.78
CA LEU A 196 11.72 -10.34 -13.63
C LEU A 196 10.68 -9.51 -12.88
N GLU A 197 10.90 -8.21 -12.72
CA GLU A 197 9.93 -7.28 -12.13
C GLU A 197 8.63 -7.26 -12.95
N GLU A 198 8.72 -7.13 -14.27
CA GLU A 198 7.56 -7.20 -15.16
C GLU A 198 6.83 -8.55 -15.06
N ALA A 199 7.56 -9.65 -14.91
CA ALA A 199 6.95 -10.97 -14.71
C ALA A 199 6.22 -11.08 -13.36
N LEU A 200 6.77 -10.47 -12.30
CA LEU A 200 6.12 -10.40 -10.99
C LEU A 200 4.90 -9.48 -11.00
N TRP A 201 4.95 -8.35 -11.70
CA TRP A 201 3.83 -7.42 -11.82
C TRP A 201 2.68 -8.01 -12.64
N ARG A 202 2.97 -8.83 -13.65
CA ARG A 202 1.92 -9.60 -14.36
C ARG A 202 1.17 -10.58 -13.47
N ARG A 203 1.66 -10.89 -12.27
CA ARG A 203 0.92 -11.69 -11.28
C ARG A 203 -0.17 -10.90 -10.53
N GLU A 204 -0.19 -9.56 -10.62
CA GLU A 204 -1.03 -8.69 -9.77
C GLU A 204 -2.54 -8.72 -10.09
N GLU A 205 -2.96 -9.17 -11.27
CA GLU A 205 -4.37 -9.47 -11.51
C GLU A 205 -4.72 -10.80 -10.83
N VAL A 206 -5.02 -10.73 -9.53
CA VAL A 206 -5.45 -11.88 -8.73
C VAL A 206 -6.93 -11.81 -8.47
N ILE A 207 -7.63 -12.87 -8.85
CA ILE A 207 -9.02 -13.10 -8.46
C ILE A 207 -9.00 -14.04 -7.27
N ILE A 208 -9.71 -13.66 -6.20
CA ILE A 208 -9.90 -14.52 -5.03
C ILE A 208 -11.32 -15.07 -5.09
N GLU A 209 -11.44 -16.38 -5.19
CA GLU A 209 -12.71 -17.07 -5.04
C GLU A 209 -12.71 -17.82 -3.71
N VAL A 210 -13.75 -17.60 -2.90
CA VAL A 210 -13.92 -18.30 -1.62
C VAL A 210 -15.18 -19.14 -1.70
N GLU A 211 -15.02 -20.46 -1.64
CA GLU A 211 -16.13 -21.42 -1.66
C GLU A 211 -16.28 -22.10 -0.29
N PRO A 212 -17.46 -22.00 0.37
CA PRO A 212 -17.69 -22.69 1.63
C PRO A 212 -17.72 -24.21 1.41
N ILE A 213 -16.95 -24.95 2.23
CA ILE A 213 -16.87 -26.42 2.19
C ILE A 213 -17.89 -27.02 3.15
N PHE A 214 -17.95 -26.49 4.38
CA PHE A 214 -18.85 -26.98 5.43
C PHE A 214 -19.21 -25.87 6.41
N VAL A 215 -20.38 -26.03 7.04
CA VAL A 215 -20.85 -25.22 8.17
C VAL A 215 -21.34 -26.16 9.25
N VAL A 216 -20.74 -26.10 10.42
CA VAL A 216 -21.04 -27.02 11.52
C VAL A 216 -21.20 -26.28 12.83
N ARG A 217 -22.20 -26.68 13.62
CA ARG A 217 -22.32 -26.34 15.02
C ARG A 217 -21.53 -27.36 15.82
N TRP A 218 -20.55 -26.91 16.58
CA TRP A 218 -19.70 -27.79 17.39
C TRP A 218 -20.06 -27.68 18.86
N HIS A 219 -19.89 -28.78 19.59
CA HIS A 219 -19.93 -28.83 21.05
C HIS A 219 -18.62 -29.45 21.56
N GLY A 220 -17.90 -28.74 22.44
CA GLY A 220 -16.60 -29.18 22.93
C GLY A 220 -16.72 -30.14 24.10
N VAL A 221 -16.52 -31.43 23.83
CA VAL A 221 -16.47 -32.49 24.84
C VAL A 221 -15.01 -32.75 25.23
N GLY A 222 -14.75 -32.88 26.53
CA GLY A 222 -13.41 -33.19 27.03
C GLY A 222 -13.35 -33.02 28.54
N ALA A 223 -12.67 -33.94 29.22
CA ALA A 223 -12.53 -33.85 30.67
C ALA A 223 -11.60 -32.68 31.02
N ILE A 224 -11.95 -31.91 32.06
CA ILE A 224 -10.92 -31.16 32.78
C ILE A 224 -10.00 -32.23 33.36
N ARG A 225 -8.84 -32.50 32.74
CA ARG A 225 -7.84 -33.35 33.39
C ARG A 225 -7.65 -32.77 34.79
N PRO A 226 -7.93 -33.54 35.87
CA PRO A 226 -7.71 -33.05 37.20
C PRO A 226 -6.24 -32.63 37.26
N ARG A 227 -6.01 -31.47 37.88
CA ARG A 227 -4.68 -30.97 38.25
C ARG A 227 -3.76 -32.14 38.55
N ASN A 228 -2.61 -32.17 37.86
CA ASN A 228 -1.49 -33.08 38.05
C ASN A 228 -1.50 -33.76 39.44
N PRO A 229 -1.65 -35.09 39.55
CA PRO A 229 -1.77 -35.81 40.83
C PRO A 229 -0.50 -35.77 41.70
N LEU A 230 0.55 -35.08 41.24
CA LEU A 230 1.79 -34.84 41.98
C LEU A 230 1.87 -33.45 42.64
N ALA A 231 0.80 -32.65 42.61
CA ALA A 231 0.78 -31.37 43.33
C ALA A 231 0.40 -31.59 44.81
N PRO A 232 1.25 -31.21 45.78
CA PRO A 232 0.97 -31.43 47.19
C PRO A 232 -0.28 -30.65 47.62
N GLU A 233 -1.14 -31.32 48.37
CA GLU A 233 -2.44 -30.87 48.83
C GLU A 233 -2.32 -29.70 49.82
N HIS A 234 -2.19 -28.47 49.34
CA HIS A 234 -2.51 -27.29 50.13
C HIS A 234 -3.64 -26.51 49.46
N GLY A 235 -4.69 -26.30 50.26
CA GLY A 235 -6.03 -25.94 49.86
C GLY A 235 -6.15 -24.64 49.05
N ALA A 236 -7.32 -24.58 48.41
CA ALA A 236 -7.94 -23.43 47.77
C ALA A 236 -7.32 -22.06 48.09
N GLY A 237 -6.75 -21.44 47.04
CA GLY A 237 -6.23 -20.09 47.08
C GLY A 237 -5.82 -19.64 45.69
N GLY A 238 -6.79 -19.40 44.82
CA GLY A 238 -6.56 -18.71 43.54
C GLY A 238 -6.02 -17.31 43.80
N ALA A 239 -4.70 -17.15 43.93
CA ALA A 239 -4.05 -15.85 44.08
C ALA A 239 -2.56 -15.79 43.68
N SER A 240 -1.92 -16.88 43.22
CA SER A 240 -0.45 -16.85 42.99
C SER A 240 -0.03 -16.51 41.56
N LEU A 241 -0.79 -16.86 40.52
CA LEU A 241 -0.41 -16.55 39.12
C LEU A 241 -0.43 -15.04 38.82
N ARG A 242 -1.42 -14.29 39.33
CA ARG A 242 -1.41 -12.80 39.23
C ARG A 242 -0.29 -12.14 40.02
N ARG A 243 0.18 -12.77 41.11
CA ARG A 243 1.23 -12.20 41.99
C ARG A 243 2.65 -12.50 41.48
N VAL A 244 2.83 -13.64 40.80
CA VAL A 244 4.09 -13.99 40.11
C VAL A 244 4.20 -13.26 38.77
N GLN A 245 3.13 -13.22 37.96
CA GLN A 245 3.11 -12.42 36.72
C GLN A 245 3.21 -10.91 37.01
N GLY A 246 2.60 -10.42 38.11
CA GLY A 246 2.68 -9.02 38.49
C GLY A 246 4.09 -8.57 38.92
N LYS A 247 4.92 -9.46 39.45
CA LYS A 247 6.32 -9.14 39.76
C LYS A 247 7.18 -9.08 38.51
N GLU A 248 7.01 -10.02 37.58
CA GLU A 248 7.74 -10.03 36.30
C GLU A 248 7.33 -8.86 35.40
N LEU A 249 6.04 -8.52 35.34
CA LEU A 249 5.54 -7.37 34.60
C LEU A 249 6.12 -6.06 35.15
N ARG A 250 6.17 -5.88 36.49
CA ARG A 250 6.80 -4.69 37.10
C ARG A 250 8.30 -4.59 36.81
N LEU A 251 9.01 -5.71 36.88
CA LEU A 251 10.43 -5.77 36.50
C LEU A 251 10.66 -5.38 35.03
N HIS A 252 9.76 -5.82 34.14
CA HIS A 252 9.84 -5.49 32.72
C HIS A 252 9.46 -4.02 32.43
N GLU A 253 8.48 -3.48 33.13
CA GLU A 253 8.10 -2.06 33.08
C GLU A 253 9.23 -1.16 33.62
N GLU A 254 9.87 -1.55 34.72
CA GLU A 254 11.04 -0.84 35.26
C GLU A 254 12.22 -0.87 34.30
N ARG A 255 12.45 -1.99 33.60
CA ARG A 255 13.50 -2.11 32.58
C ARG A 255 13.22 -1.20 31.39
N ARG A 256 11.98 -1.20 30.89
CA ARG A 256 11.54 -0.27 29.83
C ARG A 256 11.64 1.19 30.24
N ALA A 257 11.30 1.53 31.49
CA ALA A 257 11.44 2.88 32.00
C ALA A 257 12.91 3.33 32.10
N LYS A 258 13.83 2.43 32.47
CA LYS A 258 15.28 2.70 32.44
C LYS A 258 15.79 2.91 31.02
N GLU A 259 15.44 2.03 30.09
CA GLU A 259 15.81 2.15 28.67
C GLU A 259 15.26 3.43 28.04
N ALA A 260 14.03 3.84 28.38
CA ALA A 260 13.44 5.10 27.93
C ALA A 260 14.17 6.33 28.48
N ARG A 261 14.59 6.30 29.75
CA ARG A 261 15.38 7.38 30.37
C ARG A 261 16.77 7.51 29.73
N GLU A 262 17.42 6.40 29.40
CA GLU A 262 18.70 6.45 28.69
C GLU A 262 18.56 6.99 27.27
N ARG A 263 17.53 6.57 26.54
CA ARG A 263 17.22 7.14 25.22
C ARG A 263 16.94 8.64 25.28
N ALA A 264 16.17 9.09 26.27
CA ALA A 264 15.90 10.52 26.46
C ALA A 264 17.20 11.31 26.74
N ARG A 265 18.13 10.76 27.54
CA ARG A 265 19.44 11.37 27.78
C ARG A 265 20.28 11.46 26.51
N LEU A 266 20.31 10.41 25.70
CA LEU A 266 21.04 10.42 24.43
C LEU A 266 20.47 11.45 23.44
N VAL A 267 19.15 11.58 23.39
CA VAL A 267 18.47 12.60 22.56
C VAL A 267 18.79 14.02 23.06
N GLU A 268 18.81 14.24 24.37
CA GLU A 268 19.17 15.55 24.94
C GLU A 268 20.65 15.89 24.67
N GLN A 269 21.56 14.91 24.77
CA GLN A 269 22.97 15.08 24.41
C GLN A 269 23.14 15.40 22.92
N ALA A 270 22.42 14.71 22.03
CA ALA A 270 22.43 14.98 20.60
C ALA A 270 21.90 16.39 20.29
N ARG A 271 20.84 16.82 20.97
CA ARG A 271 20.31 18.18 20.84
C ARG A 271 21.31 19.25 21.27
N LYS A 272 21.95 19.08 22.44
CA LYS A 272 23.00 20.01 22.91
C LYS A 272 24.18 20.08 21.95
N LYS A 273 24.58 18.95 21.35
CA LYS A 273 25.63 18.91 20.34
C LYS A 273 25.23 19.69 19.07
N ALA A 274 24.01 19.51 18.58
CA ALA A 274 23.50 20.24 17.43
C ALA A 274 23.38 21.76 17.69
N GLU A 275 22.93 22.16 18.88
CA GLU A 275 22.89 23.57 19.30
C GLU A 275 24.30 24.19 19.36
N ALA A 276 25.31 23.43 19.83
CA ALA A 276 26.71 23.87 19.83
C ALA A 276 27.28 24.00 18.40
N GLU A 277 27.00 23.06 17.51
CA GLU A 277 27.41 23.13 16.10
C GLU A 277 26.77 24.33 15.38
N ALA A 278 25.49 24.62 15.66
CA ALA A 278 24.80 25.79 15.12
C ALA A 278 25.37 27.12 15.65
N ALA A 279 25.81 27.17 16.91
CA ALA A 279 26.47 28.34 17.48
C ALA A 279 27.83 28.62 16.83
N VAL A 280 28.65 27.58 16.60
CA VAL A 280 29.94 27.69 15.90
C VAL A 280 29.75 28.17 14.46
N GLN A 281 28.69 27.69 13.78
CA GLN A 281 28.37 28.12 12.43
C GLN A 281 27.97 29.61 12.39
N LYS A 282 27.18 30.05 13.37
CA LYS A 282 26.76 31.46 13.48
C LYS A 282 27.93 32.40 13.80
N GLU A 283 28.89 31.94 14.60
CA GLU A 283 30.12 32.68 14.91
C GLU A 283 31.03 32.80 13.67
N ARG A 284 31.13 31.73 12.86
CA ARG A 284 31.80 31.77 11.55
C ARG A 284 31.15 32.75 10.58
N GLU A 285 29.82 32.79 10.54
CA GLU A 285 29.06 33.73 9.70
C GLU A 285 29.23 35.19 10.16
N GLN A 286 29.30 35.43 11.48
CA GLN A 286 29.57 36.76 12.03
C GLN A 286 31.01 37.23 11.77
N LEU A 287 31.99 36.34 11.86
CA LEU A 287 33.38 36.63 11.48
C LEU A 287 33.52 36.93 9.97
N ALA A 288 32.68 36.33 9.12
CA ALA A 288 32.65 36.62 7.68
C ALA A 288 32.04 37.99 7.34
N LEU A 289 31.22 38.57 8.23
CA LEU A 289 30.56 39.88 8.05
C LEU A 289 31.34 41.04 8.67
N GLY A 290 32.46 40.76 9.36
CA GLY A 290 33.19 41.72 10.19
C GLY A 290 34.57 42.13 9.68
N PHE A 291 34.77 42.43 8.40
CA PHE A 291 35.98 43.17 7.96
C PHE A 291 35.68 44.12 6.80
N GLY A 292 35.76 45.43 7.07
CA GLY A 292 35.65 46.49 6.09
C GLY A 292 36.67 47.61 6.35
N LYS A 293 37.62 47.72 5.40
CA LYS A 293 38.35 48.93 4.93
C LYS A 293 39.71 49.35 5.56
N PRO A 294 40.59 50.01 4.75
CA PRO A 294 41.96 49.54 4.50
C PRO A 294 43.04 50.65 4.58
N ALA A 295 44.33 50.30 4.41
CA ALA A 295 45.27 50.98 3.49
C ALA A 295 46.73 50.47 3.62
N SER A 296 47.32 50.23 2.44
CA SER A 296 48.68 50.66 2.03
C SER A 296 49.92 49.75 2.23
N GLN A 297 50.23 49.06 1.11
CA GLN A 297 51.51 49.05 0.35
C GLN A 297 52.59 47.96 0.56
N ASN A 298 52.82 47.27 -0.58
CA ASN A 298 54.03 46.67 -1.18
C ASN A 298 54.78 45.57 -0.40
N SER A 299 55.12 44.39 -0.95
CA SER A 299 55.57 44.06 -2.31
C SER A 299 55.59 42.53 -2.54
N ASP A 300 55.56 42.15 -3.82
CA ASP A 300 56.21 41.01 -4.47
C ASP A 300 55.83 39.54 -4.15
N ARG A 301 55.02 38.92 -5.03
CA ARG A 301 55.46 37.88 -6.01
C ARG A 301 54.32 36.97 -6.52
N ASN A 302 54.29 36.83 -7.85
CA ASN A 302 53.83 35.71 -8.70
C ASN A 302 52.35 35.30 -8.76
N ASP A 303 51.66 35.85 -9.77
CA ASP A 303 51.15 35.17 -10.99
C ASP A 303 50.51 33.76 -10.83
N LEU A 304 49.17 33.61 -10.83
CA LEU A 304 48.20 33.57 -11.98
C LEU A 304 48.11 32.15 -12.63
N HIS A 305 46.97 31.53 -12.99
CA HIS A 305 45.58 31.91 -13.27
C HIS A 305 44.63 30.68 -13.28
N LYS A 306 43.32 30.91 -13.04
CA LYS A 306 42.16 30.76 -13.98
C LYS A 306 40.88 30.42 -13.19
N ALA A 307 39.70 31.01 -13.37
CA ALA A 307 39.26 32.20 -14.09
C ALA A 307 37.87 32.59 -13.55
N SER A 308 37.60 33.90 -13.60
CA SER A 308 36.48 34.62 -12.99
C SER A 308 35.15 34.45 -13.73
N PRO A 309 34.02 34.62 -13.02
CA PRO A 309 32.74 35.01 -13.60
C PRO A 309 32.80 36.47 -14.05
N ILE A 310 32.35 36.79 -15.27
CA ILE A 310 32.01 38.16 -15.68
C ILE A 310 30.91 38.08 -16.75
N LEU A 311 29.96 39.02 -16.65
CA LEU A 311 29.07 39.55 -17.69
C LEU A 311 27.59 39.17 -17.62
N GLN A 312 26.96 39.63 -16.55
CA GLN A 312 25.72 40.40 -16.70
C GLN A 312 25.97 41.67 -17.53
N LYS A 313 24.91 42.04 -18.26
CA LYS A 313 24.61 43.31 -18.96
C LYS A 313 25.06 43.40 -20.41
N LEU A 314 24.07 43.27 -21.30
CA LEU A 314 23.70 44.33 -22.24
C LEU A 314 22.24 44.14 -22.67
N ALA A 315 21.45 45.20 -22.52
CA ALA A 315 20.05 45.32 -22.89
C ALA A 315 19.93 46.21 -24.14
N VAL A 316 19.10 45.80 -25.12
CA VAL A 316 18.47 46.65 -26.16
C VAL A 316 17.22 45.87 -26.62
N SER A 317 15.99 46.31 -26.29
CA SER A 317 15.04 47.10 -27.13
C SER A 317 14.64 46.39 -28.45
N VAL A 318 13.39 46.27 -28.94
CA VAL A 318 12.09 46.90 -28.64
C VAL A 318 11.00 46.21 -29.52
N LYS A 319 9.71 46.40 -29.16
CA LYS A 319 8.46 46.43 -29.98
C LYS A 319 7.41 45.31 -29.77
N GLN A 320 6.36 45.64 -29.00
CA GLN A 320 4.94 45.19 -29.15
C GLN A 320 4.28 45.88 -30.39
N PRO A 321 2.96 45.78 -30.72
CA PRO A 321 1.83 44.92 -30.26
C PRO A 321 0.96 44.28 -31.40
N THR A 322 -0.09 43.56 -30.97
CA THR A 322 -1.42 43.14 -31.55
C THR A 322 -2.10 44.08 -32.61
N PRO A 323 -3.28 43.78 -33.25
CA PRO A 323 -4.30 42.71 -33.09
C PRO A 323 -5.00 42.16 -34.39
N GLU A 324 -6.09 41.40 -34.18
CA GLU A 324 -7.37 41.37 -34.95
C GLU A 324 -7.71 40.26 -35.99
N LEU A 325 -8.63 39.38 -35.56
CA LEU A 325 -9.92 38.96 -36.18
C LEU A 325 -10.03 38.76 -37.70
N SER A 326 -10.51 37.57 -38.11
CA SER A 326 -11.74 37.43 -38.93
C SER A 326 -12.14 35.96 -39.18
N VAL A 327 -13.43 35.70 -39.00
CA VAL A 327 -14.22 34.53 -39.46
C VAL A 327 -14.61 34.77 -40.94
N PRO A 328 -14.91 33.75 -41.76
CA PRO A 328 -16.32 33.43 -42.09
C PRO A 328 -16.61 31.91 -42.13
N VAL A 329 -17.71 31.40 -41.56
CA VAL A 329 -19.08 31.22 -42.13
C VAL A 329 -19.21 30.05 -43.13
N MET A 330 -20.15 29.16 -42.80
CA MET A 330 -20.62 27.97 -43.53
C MET A 330 -21.25 28.30 -44.91
N PRO A 331 -21.64 27.27 -45.69
CA PRO A 331 -23.06 26.92 -45.68
C PRO A 331 -23.35 25.41 -45.72
N SER A 332 -24.63 25.10 -45.53
CA SER A 332 -25.27 23.83 -45.22
C SER A 332 -26.01 23.19 -46.41
N ALA A 333 -26.13 21.85 -46.36
CA ALA A 333 -27.16 20.96 -46.96
C ALA A 333 -27.20 20.80 -48.52
N PRO A 334 -27.70 19.67 -49.10
CA PRO A 334 -28.87 18.90 -48.64
C PRO A 334 -28.78 17.36 -48.65
N LEU A 335 -29.88 16.77 -48.15
CA LEU A 335 -30.24 15.36 -47.99
C LEU A 335 -30.19 14.53 -49.28
N THR A 336 -29.85 13.24 -49.17
CA THR A 336 -30.35 12.19 -50.07
C THR A 336 -30.52 10.88 -49.30
N ILE A 337 -31.74 10.36 -49.32
CA ILE A 337 -32.18 9.04 -48.83
C ILE A 337 -32.00 8.05 -49.97
N ILE A 338 -31.28 6.94 -49.76
CA ILE A 338 -31.50 5.65 -50.46
C ILE A 338 -31.34 4.51 -49.42
N GLU A 339 -32.32 3.61 -49.50
CA GLU A 339 -32.73 2.39 -48.77
C GLU A 339 -31.71 1.31 -48.30
N PRO A 340 -32.16 0.29 -47.53
CA PRO A 340 -31.42 -0.36 -46.45
C PRO A 340 -30.88 -1.76 -46.77
N LEU A 341 -29.97 -2.25 -45.93
CA LEU A 341 -29.54 -3.65 -45.86
C LEU A 341 -29.31 -4.05 -44.38
N PRO A 342 -29.32 -5.35 -44.05
CA PRO A 342 -30.34 -6.15 -43.34
C PRO A 342 -30.24 -6.09 -41.78
N PRO A 343 -31.18 -6.70 -41.01
CA PRO A 343 -31.27 -6.50 -39.55
C PRO A 343 -30.12 -7.15 -38.77
N ALA A 344 -29.44 -6.33 -37.96
CA ALA A 344 -28.35 -6.72 -37.05
C ALA A 344 -28.85 -7.42 -35.77
N ASN A 345 -29.77 -8.38 -35.87
CA ASN A 345 -30.37 -9.04 -34.68
C ASN A 345 -29.51 -10.17 -34.09
N GLY A 346 -28.44 -10.60 -34.77
CA GLY A 346 -27.60 -11.72 -34.29
C GLY A 346 -26.64 -11.35 -33.16
N LYS A 347 -26.06 -10.15 -33.18
CA LYS A 347 -25.08 -9.75 -32.15
C LYS A 347 -25.72 -9.45 -30.80
N ILE A 348 -26.91 -8.86 -30.82
CA ILE A 348 -27.69 -8.53 -29.62
C ILE A 348 -28.20 -9.81 -28.94
N ALA A 349 -28.61 -10.82 -29.73
CA ALA A 349 -29.04 -12.12 -29.20
C ALA A 349 -27.88 -12.88 -28.52
N VAL A 350 -26.69 -12.90 -29.12
CA VAL A 350 -25.51 -13.54 -28.51
C VAL A 350 -25.06 -12.83 -27.23
N GLU A 351 -25.07 -11.48 -27.21
CA GLU A 351 -24.77 -10.70 -26.00
C GLU A 351 -25.81 -10.96 -24.90
N ARG A 352 -27.09 -11.08 -25.26
CA ARG A 352 -28.19 -11.41 -24.34
C ARG A 352 -28.02 -12.79 -23.72
N ASP A 353 -27.78 -13.81 -24.54
CA ASP A 353 -27.64 -15.19 -24.07
C ASP A 353 -26.44 -15.32 -23.13
N MET A 354 -25.31 -14.65 -23.44
CA MET A 354 -24.14 -14.60 -22.57
C MET A 354 -24.44 -13.93 -21.22
N LEU A 355 -25.20 -12.83 -21.21
CA LEU A 355 -25.57 -12.15 -19.96
C LEU A 355 -26.59 -12.95 -19.14
N MET A 356 -27.49 -13.69 -19.79
CA MET A 356 -28.43 -14.61 -19.12
C MET A 356 -27.72 -15.81 -18.49
N ASP A 357 -26.70 -16.35 -19.16
CA ASP A 357 -25.84 -17.40 -18.60
C ASP A 357 -25.03 -16.89 -17.40
N MET A 358 -24.49 -15.67 -17.50
CA MET A 358 -23.83 -15.00 -16.36
C MET A 358 -24.78 -14.74 -15.20
N LEU A 359 -26.04 -14.36 -15.47
CA LEU A 359 -27.08 -14.16 -14.46
C LEU A 359 -27.42 -15.47 -13.75
N ALA A 360 -27.61 -16.55 -14.50
CA ALA A 360 -27.87 -17.88 -13.94
C ALA A 360 -26.71 -18.39 -13.08
N ALA A 361 -25.46 -18.14 -13.51
CA ALA A 361 -24.27 -18.47 -12.75
C ALA A 361 -24.17 -17.67 -11.43
N LEU A 362 -24.52 -16.38 -11.46
CA LEU A 362 -24.54 -15.53 -10.26
C LEU A 362 -25.68 -15.88 -9.31
N ASP A 363 -26.86 -16.24 -9.81
CA ASP A 363 -27.97 -16.73 -8.98
C ASP A 363 -27.59 -18.04 -8.27
N ALA A 364 -26.92 -18.95 -8.96
CA ALA A 364 -26.40 -20.18 -8.37
C ALA A 364 -25.28 -19.93 -7.34
N LYS A 365 -24.41 -18.93 -7.56
CA LYS A 365 -23.39 -18.52 -6.58
C LYS A 365 -24.00 -17.80 -5.38
N GLY A 366 -24.99 -16.94 -5.59
CA GLY A 366 -25.66 -16.16 -4.55
C GLY A 366 -26.49 -17.02 -3.59
N GLN A 367 -27.16 -18.06 -4.09
CA GLN A 367 -27.92 -19.02 -3.27
C GLN A 367 -27.05 -19.82 -2.27
N ARG A 368 -25.72 -19.74 -2.39
CA ARG A 368 -24.77 -20.38 -1.45
C ARG A 368 -24.50 -19.53 -0.20
N PHE A 369 -24.95 -18.28 -0.17
CA PHE A 369 -24.75 -17.35 0.94
C PHE A 369 -26.10 -16.96 1.56
N PHE A 370 -26.11 -16.58 2.85
CA PHE A 370 -27.33 -16.25 3.58
C PHE A 370 -27.94 -14.93 3.10
N SER A 371 -29.27 -14.79 3.13
CA SER A 371 -29.98 -13.62 2.59
C SER A 371 -29.61 -12.28 3.24
N GLY A 372 -29.09 -12.30 4.47
CA GLY A 372 -28.59 -11.11 5.17
C GLY A 372 -27.11 -10.79 4.94
N SER A 373 -26.35 -11.74 4.37
CA SER A 373 -24.90 -11.68 4.18
C SER A 373 -24.46 -10.51 3.30
N PRO A 374 -23.36 -9.79 3.65
CA PRO A 374 -22.77 -8.80 2.76
C PRO A 374 -22.37 -9.37 1.40
N LYS A 375 -21.98 -10.65 1.33
CA LYS A 375 -21.67 -11.33 0.05
C LYS A 375 -22.94 -11.58 -0.76
N TYR A 376 -24.01 -12.05 -0.12
CA TYR A 376 -25.32 -12.17 -0.77
C TYR A 376 -25.81 -10.82 -1.31
N ARG A 377 -25.66 -9.73 -0.54
CA ARG A 377 -26.00 -8.37 -1.00
C ARG A 377 -25.17 -7.94 -2.22
N ARG A 378 -23.86 -8.19 -2.22
CA ARG A 378 -23.00 -7.94 -3.39
C ARG A 378 -23.42 -8.75 -4.61
N TYR A 379 -23.76 -10.03 -4.43
CA TYR A 379 -24.29 -10.86 -5.51
C TYR A 379 -25.64 -10.35 -6.01
N GLN A 380 -26.53 -9.88 -5.13
CA GLN A 380 -27.80 -9.27 -5.51
C GLN A 380 -27.64 -7.92 -6.23
N GLU A 381 -26.64 -7.12 -5.85
CA GLU A 381 -26.27 -5.89 -6.55
C GLU A 381 -25.74 -6.19 -7.98
N GLN A 382 -24.82 -7.15 -8.11
CA GLN A 382 -24.30 -7.61 -9.40
C GLN A 382 -25.39 -8.21 -10.29
N ARG A 383 -26.31 -8.99 -9.70
CA ARG A 383 -27.50 -9.51 -10.36
C ARG A 383 -28.39 -8.36 -10.87
N ALA A 384 -28.64 -7.35 -10.04
CA ALA A 384 -29.43 -6.18 -10.43
C ALA A 384 -28.78 -5.40 -11.59
N ASP A 385 -27.45 -5.30 -11.63
CA ASP A 385 -26.71 -4.69 -12.74
C ASP A 385 -26.81 -5.48 -14.05
N LEU A 386 -26.67 -6.81 -13.99
CA LEU A 386 -26.86 -7.66 -15.16
C LEU A 386 -28.30 -7.63 -15.67
N VAL A 387 -29.29 -7.67 -14.78
CA VAL A 387 -30.71 -7.54 -15.15
C VAL A 387 -30.97 -6.18 -15.79
N ARG A 388 -30.38 -5.09 -15.26
CA ARG A 388 -30.44 -3.76 -15.89
C ARG A 388 -29.81 -3.77 -17.28
N ARG A 389 -28.67 -4.44 -17.46
CA ARG A 389 -27.97 -4.55 -18.74
C ARG A 389 -28.76 -5.36 -19.78
N ILE A 390 -29.38 -6.46 -19.38
CA ILE A 390 -30.27 -7.27 -20.22
C ILE A 390 -31.51 -6.46 -20.62
N ALA A 391 -32.12 -5.73 -19.67
CA ALA A 391 -33.26 -4.87 -19.95
C ALA A 391 -32.93 -3.73 -20.94
N LEU A 392 -31.72 -3.18 -20.89
CA LEU A 392 -31.24 -2.17 -21.85
C LEU A 392 -31.03 -2.77 -23.25
N LEU A 393 -30.58 -4.03 -23.35
CA LEU A 393 -30.41 -4.74 -24.63
C LEU A 393 -31.74 -5.16 -25.25
N ASP A 394 -32.73 -5.51 -24.42
CA ASP A 394 -34.07 -5.90 -24.86
C ASP A 394 -34.92 -4.73 -25.38
N GLY A 395 -34.38 -3.50 -25.38
CA GLY A 395 -35.02 -2.31 -25.96
C GLY A 395 -36.38 -1.97 -25.33
N SER A 396 -36.70 -2.58 -24.19
CA SER A 396 -38.01 -2.47 -23.56
C SER A 396 -37.98 -1.42 -22.45
N THR A 397 -38.54 -0.25 -22.73
CA THR A 397 -39.11 0.58 -21.67
C THR A 397 -40.39 -0.11 -21.18
N VAL A 398 -40.29 -0.98 -20.18
CA VAL A 398 -41.49 -1.43 -19.46
C VAL A 398 -41.92 -0.31 -18.50
N PRO A 399 -43.19 0.11 -18.50
CA PRO A 399 -43.70 1.07 -17.54
C PRO A 399 -43.75 0.43 -16.14
N ALA A 400 -43.51 1.27 -15.15
CA ALA A 400 -43.63 0.91 -13.75
C ALA A 400 -45.07 0.46 -13.41
N SER A 401 -45.28 -0.84 -13.19
CA SER A 401 -46.34 -1.33 -12.30
C SER A 401 -46.10 -2.78 -11.88
N GLU A 402 -45.93 -2.94 -10.57
CA GLU A 402 -46.23 -4.13 -9.75
C GLU A 402 -45.23 -5.29 -9.74
N THR A 403 -44.24 -5.19 -8.86
CA THR A 403 -44.22 -6.05 -7.66
C THR A 403 -43.36 -5.39 -6.58
N SER A 404 -44.05 -4.73 -5.65
CA SER A 404 -43.51 -4.33 -4.36
C SER A 404 -43.68 -5.51 -3.38
N PRO A 405 -42.73 -5.72 -2.47
CA PRO A 405 -43.11 -5.75 -1.06
C PRO A 405 -42.35 -4.65 -0.32
N GLN A 406 -43.11 -3.60 0.01
CA GLN A 406 -42.90 -2.63 1.09
C GLN A 406 -41.44 -2.33 1.48
N SER A 407 -40.88 -1.34 0.80
CA SER A 407 -39.93 -0.42 1.44
C SER A 407 -40.74 0.72 2.06
N VAL A 408 -40.77 0.78 3.39
CA VAL A 408 -40.81 2.09 4.06
C VAL A 408 -39.48 2.77 3.73
N GLU A 409 -39.60 4.00 3.24
CA GLU A 409 -38.59 4.96 2.76
C GLU A 409 -37.15 4.72 3.21
N LEU A 410 -36.21 4.77 2.27
CA LEU A 410 -35.08 5.71 2.32
C LEU A 410 -34.38 5.79 0.96
N SER A 411 -34.16 7.03 0.52
CA SER A 411 -33.74 7.44 -0.81
C SER A 411 -32.24 7.21 -1.13
N ARG A 412 -31.99 6.74 -2.36
CA ARG A 412 -30.97 7.18 -3.35
C ARG A 412 -29.46 7.17 -3.01
N THR A 413 -28.77 6.23 -3.67
CA THR A 413 -27.64 6.38 -4.64
C THR A 413 -26.27 7.00 -4.26
N ASP A 414 -25.25 6.16 -4.46
CA ASP A 414 -24.03 6.33 -5.29
C ASP A 414 -22.71 6.93 -4.75
N LEU A 415 -21.69 6.04 -4.73
CA LEU A 415 -20.29 6.09 -5.21
C LEU A 415 -19.23 7.14 -4.73
N GLU A 416 -18.13 6.54 -4.23
CA GLU A 416 -16.69 6.84 -4.38
C GLU A 416 -15.90 7.87 -3.50
N ALA A 417 -14.70 7.41 -3.09
CA ALA A 417 -13.74 7.86 -2.06
C ALA A 417 -12.71 8.93 -2.57
N PRO A 418 -11.59 9.35 -1.90
CA PRO A 418 -10.99 8.93 -0.61
C PRO A 418 -10.48 10.10 0.30
N PRO A 419 -10.10 9.84 1.57
CA PRO A 419 -8.69 9.58 1.86
C PRO A 419 -8.60 8.19 2.51
N SER A 420 -7.49 7.48 2.53
CA SER A 420 -6.50 7.70 3.58
C SER A 420 -7.06 8.43 4.85
N GLY A 421 -8.22 8.01 5.38
CA GLY A 421 -9.26 8.95 5.86
C GLY A 421 -9.36 9.22 7.35
N ALA A 422 -8.38 8.85 8.16
CA ALA A 422 -8.41 9.19 9.58
C ALA A 422 -7.94 10.64 9.78
N TRP A 423 -8.83 11.49 10.30
CA TRP A 423 -8.56 12.88 10.70
C TRP A 423 -8.06 12.91 12.14
N PRO A 424 -6.74 12.97 12.39
CA PRO A 424 -6.22 13.05 13.75
C PRO A 424 -6.63 14.37 14.42
N ALA A 425 -6.73 14.35 15.74
CA ALA A 425 -7.19 15.47 16.56
C ALA A 425 -6.38 16.76 16.30
N GLU A 426 -5.09 16.65 15.99
CA GLU A 426 -4.23 17.80 15.66
C GLU A 426 -4.57 18.43 14.30
N ARG A 427 -4.89 17.62 13.28
CA ARG A 427 -5.37 18.13 11.98
C ARG A 427 -6.78 18.71 12.09
N VAL A 428 -7.60 18.15 12.97
CA VAL A 428 -8.93 18.69 13.30
C VAL A 428 -8.80 20.02 14.03
N ALA A 429 -7.88 20.14 14.99
CA ALA A 429 -7.60 21.37 15.70
C ALA A 429 -7.02 22.45 14.78
N LEU A 430 -6.11 22.08 13.87
CA LEU A 430 -5.55 22.99 12.87
C LEU A 430 -6.61 23.44 11.86
N LEU A 431 -7.50 22.54 11.43
CA LEU A 431 -8.64 22.86 10.56
C LEU A 431 -9.61 23.82 11.25
N GLN A 432 -9.98 23.58 12.50
CA GLN A 432 -10.84 24.48 13.28
C GLN A 432 -10.21 25.87 13.41
N LYS A 433 -8.91 25.93 13.71
CA LYS A 433 -8.16 27.18 13.82
C LYS A 433 -8.13 27.97 12.50
N LEU A 434 -7.79 27.34 11.38
CA LEU A 434 -7.72 28.01 10.08
C LEU A 434 -9.10 28.40 9.53
N TRP A 435 -10.14 27.62 9.84
CA TRP A 435 -11.52 27.88 9.42
C TRP A 435 -12.11 29.11 10.12
N THR A 436 -11.88 29.26 11.42
CA THR A 436 -12.31 30.45 12.19
C THR A 436 -11.54 31.71 11.80
N GLN A 437 -10.31 31.58 11.31
CA GLN A 437 -9.50 32.68 10.76
C GLN A 437 -9.96 33.14 9.36
N GLY A 438 -10.94 32.46 8.76
CA GLY A 438 -11.53 32.85 7.47
C GLY A 438 -10.74 32.42 6.24
N ALA A 439 -9.75 31.51 6.39
CA ALA A 439 -8.98 30.96 5.27
C ALA A 439 -9.85 30.06 4.36
N SER A 440 -9.54 30.03 3.07
CA SER A 440 -10.31 29.26 2.10
C SER A 440 -10.04 27.75 2.19
N ALA A 441 -11.03 26.91 1.93
CA ALA A 441 -10.90 25.45 2.06
C ALA A 441 -9.81 24.81 1.17
N ALA A 442 -9.49 25.45 0.04
CA ALA A 442 -8.44 24.98 -0.87
C ALA A 442 -7.02 25.27 -0.34
N GLU A 443 -6.83 26.43 0.30
CA GLU A 443 -5.58 26.74 1.00
C GLU A 443 -5.38 25.89 2.24
N ILE A 444 -6.46 25.64 3.00
CA ILE A 444 -6.40 24.78 4.19
C ILE A 444 -5.97 23.35 3.80
N GLY A 445 -6.44 22.82 2.67
CA GLY A 445 -6.00 21.52 2.13
C GLY A 445 -4.52 21.50 1.72
N LYS A 446 -4.01 22.59 1.12
CA LYS A 446 -2.58 22.74 0.80
C LYS A 446 -1.71 22.81 2.07
N GLN A 447 -2.14 23.56 3.09
CA GLN A 447 -1.41 23.70 4.35
C GLN A 447 -1.43 22.42 5.22
N LEU A 448 -2.48 21.62 5.12
CA LEU A 448 -2.60 20.34 5.85
C LEU A 448 -1.84 19.18 5.21
N GLY A 449 -1.42 19.33 3.95
CA GLY A 449 -0.58 18.40 3.19
C GLY A 449 -1.24 17.05 2.91
N GLY A 450 -1.62 16.81 1.66
CA GLY A 450 -2.22 15.54 1.22
C GLY A 450 -3.70 15.37 1.54
N VAL A 451 -4.45 16.48 1.75
CA VAL A 451 -5.90 16.48 1.99
C VAL A 451 -6.59 17.40 0.97
N SER A 452 -7.61 16.90 0.26
CA SER A 452 -8.30 17.65 -0.80
C SER A 452 -9.30 18.69 -0.26
N ARG A 453 -9.60 19.74 -1.04
CA ARG A 453 -10.57 20.82 -0.69
C ARG A 453 -11.91 20.27 -0.17
N ASN A 454 -12.37 19.18 -0.77
CA ASN A 454 -13.66 18.56 -0.43
C ASN A 454 -13.58 17.73 0.87
N ALA A 455 -12.44 17.08 1.14
CA ALA A 455 -12.22 16.36 2.40
C ALA A 455 -12.24 17.33 3.61
N VAL A 456 -11.75 18.58 3.45
CA VAL A 456 -11.74 19.64 4.47
C VAL A 456 -13.16 20.15 4.80
N ILE A 457 -13.95 20.54 3.79
CA ILE A 457 -15.35 20.99 3.97
C ILE A 457 -16.20 19.89 4.62
N GLY A 458 -15.98 18.63 4.20
CA GLY A 458 -16.67 17.46 4.75
C GLY A 458 -16.33 17.15 6.21
N LYS A 459 -15.12 17.46 6.69
CA LYS A 459 -14.78 17.31 8.11
C LYS A 459 -15.27 18.48 8.97
N ALA A 460 -15.24 19.72 8.47
CA ALA A 460 -15.73 20.92 9.17
C ALA A 460 -17.23 20.83 9.55
N LYS A 461 -18.06 20.33 8.63
CA LYS A 461 -19.50 20.11 8.85
C LYS A 461 -19.78 19.02 9.91
N ARG A 462 -18.99 17.94 9.92
CA ARG A 462 -19.06 16.85 10.93
C ARG A 462 -18.62 17.29 12.33
N LEU A 463 -17.95 18.44 12.45
CA LEU A 463 -17.54 19.07 13.70
C LEU A 463 -18.47 20.22 14.14
N GLY A 464 -19.54 20.50 13.38
CA GLY A 464 -20.56 21.50 13.75
C GLY A 464 -20.16 22.97 13.56
N LEU A 465 -19.14 23.28 12.75
CA LEU A 465 -18.68 24.65 12.53
C LEU A 465 -19.63 25.44 11.58
N PRO A 466 -19.89 26.74 11.82
CA PRO A 466 -20.83 27.53 11.01
C PRO A 466 -20.34 27.70 9.56
N MET A 467 -21.26 27.54 8.61
CA MET A 467 -20.95 27.55 7.18
C MET A 467 -20.90 28.98 6.65
N GLN A 468 -19.76 29.38 6.09
CA GLN A 468 -19.63 30.66 5.38
C GLN A 468 -20.43 30.58 4.08
N SER A 469 -21.20 31.62 3.74
CA SER A 469 -22.14 31.56 2.62
C SER A 469 -21.41 31.43 1.27
N GLN A 470 -21.95 30.65 0.33
CA GLN A 470 -21.31 30.44 -0.99
C GLN A 470 -21.13 31.75 -1.78
N ALA A 471 -21.95 32.77 -1.49
CA ALA A 471 -21.81 34.11 -2.04
C ALA A 471 -20.52 34.81 -1.56
N GLU A 472 -20.16 34.67 -0.28
CA GLU A 472 -18.95 35.28 0.31
C GLU A 472 -17.65 34.62 -0.16
N LEU A 473 -17.66 33.31 -0.39
CA LEU A 473 -16.48 32.56 -0.88
C LEU A 473 -16.19 32.85 -2.37
N SER A 474 -17.24 33.05 -3.17
CA SER A 474 -17.11 33.38 -4.60
C SER A 474 -16.65 34.83 -4.79
N ALA A 475 -17.14 35.76 -3.97
CA ALA A 475 -16.67 37.15 -3.96
C ALA A 475 -15.17 37.26 -3.61
N ARG A 476 -14.64 36.38 -2.75
CA ARG A 476 -13.23 36.39 -2.34
C ARG A 476 -12.28 35.72 -3.33
N HIS A 477 -12.66 34.61 -3.95
CA HIS A 477 -11.85 33.97 -4.99
C HIS A 477 -11.68 34.85 -6.24
N THR A 478 -12.65 35.75 -6.48
CA THR A 478 -12.59 36.77 -7.53
C THR A 478 -11.62 37.91 -7.18
N LEU A 479 -11.31 38.13 -5.91
CA LEU A 479 -10.26 39.06 -5.45
C LEU A 479 -8.85 38.45 -5.52
N GLU A 480 -8.71 37.11 -5.46
CA GLU A 480 -7.42 36.41 -5.34
C GLU A 480 -6.80 35.96 -6.69
N ASN A 481 -7.60 35.63 -7.71
CA ASN A 481 -7.11 35.17 -9.03
C ASN A 481 -7.03 36.27 -10.10
N GLY A 482 -6.65 37.48 -9.69
CA GLY A 482 -5.90 38.38 -10.56
C GLY A 482 -6.69 39.32 -11.47
N LEU A 483 -7.70 40.00 -10.93
CA LEU A 483 -7.91 41.42 -11.20
C LEU A 483 -8.37 42.07 -9.90
N THR A 484 -7.42 42.31 -8.99
CA THR A 484 -7.10 43.65 -8.47
C THR A 484 -5.70 43.58 -7.86
N THR A 485 -4.81 44.41 -8.42
CA THR A 485 -3.44 44.70 -7.99
C THR A 485 -2.36 43.62 -8.14
N ALA A 486 -1.86 43.55 -9.38
CA ALA A 486 -0.44 43.64 -9.79
C ALA A 486 0.58 44.21 -8.77
N PRO A 487 1.89 44.17 -9.12
CA PRO A 487 2.69 43.13 -9.79
C PRO A 487 3.51 42.28 -8.81
#